data_AF-A0A1R3KE20-F1
#
_entry.id   AF-A0A1R3KE20-F1
#
_cell.length_a   1.000
_cell.length_b   1.000
_cell.length_c   1.000
_cell.angle_alpha   90.00
_cell.angle_beta   90.00
_cell.angle_gamma   90.00
#
_symmetry.space_group_name_H-M   'P 1'
#
loop_
_entity.id
_entity.type
_entity.pdbx_description
1 polymer ?
#
loop_
_entity_poly.entity_id
_entity_poly.type
_entity_poly.pdbx_seq_one_letter_code
_entity_poly.pdbx_strand_id
1 'polypeptide(L)'
;MAEFRVQAAEKAKIAAEEYFKLGNLDMAIEQASAARDLNPNLPLIDSYIIAYMIHKLASMESIYRKKRKTHTLVFTYRVLDIEDCSSGVDEATIRKHYRETALLVHPDKNDSVAAEGAFKIVQQALNSLLSDHNRKRKFRGRS
;
A
#
# COMPACT_ATOMS: atom_id res chain seq x y z
N MET A 1 -16.90 -29.45 -4.31
CA MET A 1 -15.45 -29.07 -4.46
C MET A 1 -15.25 -27.56 -4.52
N ALA A 2 -16.02 -26.80 -5.32
CA ALA A 2 -15.87 -25.34 -5.41
C ALA A 2 -16.23 -24.62 -4.08
N GLU A 3 -17.29 -25.03 -3.39
CA GLU A 3 -17.73 -24.42 -2.12
C GLU A 3 -16.69 -24.54 -0.99
N PHE A 4 -15.95 -25.65 -0.93
CA PHE A 4 -14.87 -25.84 0.04
C PHE A 4 -13.73 -24.83 -0.15
N ARG A 5 -13.40 -24.49 -1.41
CA ARG A 5 -12.36 -23.50 -1.72
C ARG A 5 -12.79 -22.09 -1.33
N VAL A 6 -14.07 -21.76 -1.54
CA VAL A 6 -14.63 -20.45 -1.15
C VAL A 6 -14.60 -20.29 0.36
N GLN A 7 -15.06 -21.29 1.12
CA GLN A 7 -15.01 -21.25 2.59
C GLN A 7 -13.57 -21.21 3.13
N ALA A 8 -12.63 -21.94 2.51
CA ALA A 8 -11.23 -21.90 2.91
C ALA A 8 -10.61 -20.51 2.69
N ALA A 9 -10.94 -19.85 1.58
CA ALA A 9 -10.46 -18.51 1.28
C ALA A 9 -11.03 -17.46 2.25
N GLU A 10 -12.29 -17.59 2.64
CA GLU A 10 -12.92 -16.69 3.62
C GLU A 10 -12.31 -16.86 5.01
N LYS A 11 -12.01 -18.09 5.42
CA LYS A 11 -11.24 -18.37 6.66
C LYS A 11 -9.84 -17.77 6.62
N ALA A 12 -9.13 -17.90 5.50
CA ALA A 12 -7.80 -17.31 5.34
C ALA A 12 -7.86 -15.77 5.40
N LYS A 13 -8.91 -15.13 4.87
CA LYS A 13 -9.15 -13.70 5.02
C LYS A 13 -9.29 -13.29 6.49
N ILE A 14 -10.11 -14.02 7.26
CA ILE A 14 -10.31 -13.76 8.70
C ILE A 14 -9.00 -13.94 9.46
N ALA A 15 -8.26 -15.02 9.18
CA ALA A 15 -6.95 -15.26 9.78
C ALA A 15 -5.97 -14.11 9.47
N ALA A 16 -5.98 -13.57 8.25
CA ALA A 16 -5.15 -12.43 7.89
C ALA A 16 -5.46 -11.19 8.75
N GLU A 17 -6.74 -10.91 9.02
CA GLU A 17 -7.14 -9.81 9.92
C GLU A 17 -6.70 -10.03 11.37
N GLU A 18 -6.75 -11.28 11.85
CA GLU A 18 -6.24 -11.62 13.17
C GLU A 18 -4.73 -11.43 13.27
N TYR A 19 -3.96 -11.90 12.27
CA TYR A 19 -2.51 -11.67 12.22
C TYR A 19 -2.17 -10.19 12.15
N PHE A 20 -2.95 -9.38 11.43
CA PHE A 20 -2.79 -7.94 11.40
C PHE A 20 -2.99 -7.32 12.79
N LYS A 21 -4.05 -7.71 13.51
CA LYS A 21 -4.31 -7.27 14.90
C LYS A 21 -3.19 -7.68 15.86
N LEU A 22 -2.56 -8.84 15.62
CA LEU A 22 -1.39 -9.32 16.36
C LEU A 22 -0.09 -8.60 15.99
N GLY A 23 -0.09 -7.72 14.97
CA GLY A 23 1.08 -7.02 14.47
C GLY A 23 1.97 -7.84 13.53
N ASN A 24 1.56 -9.05 13.16
CA ASN A 24 2.27 -9.92 12.23
C ASN A 24 1.87 -9.62 10.78
N LEU A 25 2.45 -8.55 10.23
CA LEU A 25 2.16 -8.08 8.87
C LEU A 25 2.60 -9.08 7.78
N ASP A 26 3.70 -9.80 7.99
CA ASP A 26 4.18 -10.83 7.06
C ASP A 26 3.15 -11.96 6.89
N MET A 27 2.69 -12.53 8.01
CA MET A 27 1.68 -13.58 8.01
C MET A 27 0.34 -13.09 7.45
N ALA A 28 -0.05 -11.84 7.75
CA ALA A 28 -1.28 -11.26 7.21
C ALA A 28 -1.26 -11.19 5.68
N ILE A 29 -0.13 -10.80 5.08
CA ILE A 29 0.04 -10.76 3.62
C ILE A 29 0.00 -12.16 3.03
N GLU A 30 0.71 -13.11 3.65
CA GLU A 30 0.77 -14.50 3.17
C GLU A 30 -0.61 -15.15 3.18
N GLN A 31 -1.38 -15.00 4.26
CA GLN A 31 -2.75 -15.50 4.35
C GLN A 31 -3.68 -14.82 3.35
N ALA A 32 -3.53 -13.51 3.14
CA ALA A 32 -4.32 -12.78 2.14
C ALA A 32 -3.99 -13.23 0.70
N SER A 33 -2.72 -13.50 0.39
CA SER A 33 -2.33 -14.09 -0.91
C SER A 33 -2.86 -15.50 -1.08
N ALA A 34 -2.78 -16.34 -0.04
CA ALA A 34 -3.34 -17.69 -0.07
C ALA A 34 -4.85 -17.67 -0.31
N ALA A 35 -5.56 -16.73 0.31
CA ALA A 35 -6.99 -16.52 0.05
C ALA A 35 -7.28 -16.14 -1.41
N ARG A 36 -6.45 -15.29 -2.02
CA ARG A 36 -6.54 -14.94 -3.45
C ARG A 36 -6.29 -16.14 -4.36
N ASP A 37 -5.28 -16.95 -4.08
CA ASP A 37 -4.97 -18.16 -4.85
C ASP A 37 -6.07 -19.22 -4.74
N LEU A 38 -6.69 -19.33 -3.57
CA LEU A 38 -7.81 -20.24 -3.34
C LEU A 38 -9.04 -19.81 -4.13
N ASN A 39 -9.34 -18.51 -4.15
CA ASN A 39 -10.45 -17.93 -4.91
C ASN A 39 -10.12 -16.49 -5.40
N PRO A 40 -9.78 -16.33 -6.68
CA PRO A 40 -9.42 -15.03 -7.26
C PRO A 40 -10.62 -14.10 -7.48
N ASN A 41 -11.86 -14.59 -7.33
CA ASN A 41 -13.07 -13.78 -7.42
C ASN A 41 -13.55 -13.27 -6.05
N LEU A 42 -12.75 -13.41 -4.97
CA LEU A 42 -13.16 -12.82 -3.70
C LEU A 42 -13.21 -11.29 -3.83
N PRO A 43 -14.35 -10.67 -3.48
CA PRO A 43 -14.42 -9.23 -3.44
C PRO A 43 -13.44 -8.70 -2.40
N LEU A 44 -12.76 -7.61 -2.72
CA LEU A 44 -11.86 -6.86 -1.83
C LEU A 44 -10.55 -7.57 -1.45
N ILE A 45 -10.26 -8.76 -1.96
CA ILE A 45 -9.01 -9.48 -1.58
C ILE A 45 -7.77 -8.64 -1.89
N ASP A 46 -7.74 -7.98 -3.07
CA ASP A 46 -6.64 -7.09 -3.46
C ASP A 46 -6.58 -5.85 -2.57
N SER A 47 -7.72 -5.27 -2.19
CA SER A 47 -7.80 -4.15 -1.25
C SER A 47 -7.19 -4.49 0.12
N TYR A 48 -7.42 -5.70 0.62
CA TYR A 48 -6.83 -6.19 1.88
C TYR A 48 -5.32 -6.39 1.74
N ILE A 49 -4.87 -7.05 0.67
CA ILE A 49 -3.44 -7.27 0.39
C ILE A 49 -2.72 -5.93 0.32
N ILE A 50 -3.24 -4.98 -0.47
CA ILE A 50 -2.65 -3.64 -0.62
C ILE A 50 -2.61 -2.93 0.73
N ALA A 51 -3.68 -2.96 1.53
CA ALA A 51 -3.69 -2.35 2.85
C ALA A 51 -2.60 -2.93 3.76
N TYR A 52 -2.45 -4.26 3.82
CA TYR A 52 -1.41 -4.91 4.63
C TYR A 52 0.00 -4.60 4.13
N MET A 53 0.21 -4.59 2.81
CA MET A 53 1.49 -4.23 2.20
C MET A 53 1.87 -2.79 2.54
N ILE A 54 0.93 -1.85 2.51
CA ILE A 54 1.17 -0.45 2.88
C ILE A 54 1.61 -0.33 4.34
N HIS A 55 0.94 -1.04 5.26
CA HIS A 55 1.35 -1.06 6.68
C HIS A 55 2.74 -1.65 6.87
N LYS A 56 3.05 -2.76 6.19
CA LYS A 56 4.39 -3.37 6.23
C LYS A 56 5.44 -2.40 5.72
N LEU A 57 5.19 -1.80 4.57
CA LEU A 57 6.05 -0.80 3.97
C LEU A 57 6.26 0.39 4.91
N ALA A 58 5.22 0.88 5.60
CA ALA A 58 5.33 2.01 6.53
C ALA A 58 6.16 1.66 7.77
N SER A 59 5.97 0.45 8.30
CA SER A 59 6.81 -0.08 9.38
C SER A 59 8.28 -0.13 8.95
N MET A 60 8.54 -0.55 7.72
CA MET A 60 9.89 -0.58 7.16
C MET A 60 10.43 0.83 6.81
N GLU A 61 9.59 1.80 6.44
CA GLU A 61 9.99 3.18 6.14
C GLU A 61 10.77 3.80 7.31
N SER A 62 10.30 3.59 8.54
CA SER A 62 10.98 4.03 9.77
C SER A 62 12.41 3.47 9.88
N ILE A 63 12.60 2.22 9.48
CA ILE A 63 13.90 1.54 9.48
C ILE A 63 14.80 2.08 8.37
N TYR A 64 14.25 2.30 7.16
CA TYR A 64 15.01 2.80 6.02
C TYR A 64 15.36 4.29 6.12
N ARG A 65 14.51 5.11 6.75
CA ARG A 65 14.76 6.55 6.99
C ARG A 65 16.01 6.77 7.83
N LYS A 66 16.33 5.85 8.75
CA LYS A 66 17.61 5.86 9.50
C LYS A 66 18.83 5.57 8.62
N LYS A 67 18.67 4.89 7.48
CA LYS A 67 19.79 4.41 6.64
C LYS A 67 20.09 5.23 5.38
N ARG A 68 19.18 6.07 4.83
CA ARG A 68 19.43 7.18 3.83
C ARG A 68 18.11 7.69 3.21
N LYS A 69 18.09 8.95 2.70
CA LYS A 69 16.93 9.61 2.05
C LYS A 69 16.41 8.93 0.77
N THR A 70 17.24 8.17 0.07
CA THR A 70 16.89 7.52 -1.21
C THR A 70 15.81 6.44 -1.05
N HIS A 71 15.70 5.81 0.13
CA HIS A 71 14.70 4.77 0.36
C HIS A 71 13.28 5.31 0.58
N THR A 72 13.13 6.54 1.09
CA THR A 72 11.80 7.14 1.27
C THR A 72 11.10 7.33 -0.07
N LEU A 73 11.86 7.68 -1.12
CA LEU A 73 11.34 7.78 -2.48
C LEU A 73 10.84 6.41 -2.97
N VAL A 74 11.66 5.36 -2.84
CA VAL A 74 11.28 3.99 -3.22
C VAL A 74 10.03 3.53 -2.48
N PHE A 75 9.91 3.81 -1.18
CA PHE A 75 8.71 3.54 -0.40
C PHE A 75 7.47 4.24 -0.99
N THR A 76 7.56 5.55 -1.26
CA THR A 76 6.42 6.31 -1.79
C THR A 76 6.00 5.88 -3.19
N TYR A 77 6.94 5.51 -4.06
CA TYR A 77 6.62 4.95 -5.38
C TYR A 77 5.98 3.57 -5.27
N ARG A 78 6.50 2.71 -4.38
CA ARG A 78 5.96 1.36 -4.13
C ARG A 78 4.54 1.37 -3.56
N VAL A 79 4.23 2.34 -2.69
CA VAL A 79 2.89 2.52 -2.11
C VAL A 79 1.86 2.99 -3.15
N LEU A 80 2.30 3.75 -4.16
CA LEU A 80 1.44 4.26 -5.23
C LEU A 80 1.43 3.33 -6.47
N ASP A 81 2.01 2.13 -6.36
CA ASP A 81 2.14 1.17 -7.47
C ASP A 81 2.84 1.77 -8.72
N ILE A 82 3.76 2.72 -8.50
CA ILE A 82 4.53 3.34 -9.58
C ILE A 82 5.81 2.52 -9.77
N GLU A 83 5.85 1.70 -10.83
CA GLU A 83 7.06 0.94 -11.20
C GLU A 83 8.21 1.85 -11.64
N ASP A 84 7.90 3.00 -12.24
CA ASP A 84 8.85 4.01 -12.67
C ASP A 84 9.44 4.80 -11.49
N CYS A 85 10.54 4.29 -10.92
CA CYS A 85 11.36 5.00 -9.94
C CYS A 85 12.22 6.13 -10.55
N SER A 86 12.05 6.43 -11.83
CA SER A 86 12.78 7.49 -12.51
C SER A 86 12.38 8.86 -11.94
N SER A 87 13.38 9.70 -11.61
CA SER A 87 13.20 11.05 -11.00
C SER A 87 12.41 12.08 -11.85
N GLY A 88 11.68 11.63 -12.86
CA GLY A 88 10.89 12.44 -13.80
C GLY A 88 9.40 12.11 -13.82
N VAL A 89 8.86 11.34 -12.87
CA VAL A 89 7.40 11.12 -12.82
C VAL A 89 6.69 12.45 -12.52
N ASP A 90 5.84 12.88 -13.45
CA ASP A 90 5.03 14.08 -13.30
C ASP A 90 4.06 14.00 -12.12
N GLU A 91 3.86 15.14 -11.47
CA GLU A 91 2.88 15.30 -10.38
C GLU A 91 1.47 14.81 -10.80
N ALA A 92 1.09 15.00 -12.07
CA ALA A 92 -0.18 14.52 -12.61
C ALA A 92 -0.29 12.99 -12.56
N THR A 93 0.78 12.27 -12.91
CA THR A 93 0.87 10.80 -12.87
C THR A 93 0.81 10.29 -11.43
N ILE A 94 1.51 10.96 -10.51
CA ILE A 94 1.47 10.62 -9.08
C ILE A 94 0.06 10.78 -8.52
N ARG A 95 -0.62 11.89 -8.82
CA ARG A 95 -2.00 12.13 -8.37
C ARG A 95 -3.00 11.15 -9.00
N LYS A 96 -2.76 10.69 -10.23
CA LYS A 96 -3.59 9.68 -10.90
C LYS A 96 -3.50 8.35 -10.15
N HIS A 97 -2.29 7.82 -9.97
CA HIS A 97 -2.08 6.57 -9.23
C HIS A 97 -2.57 6.67 -7.79
N TYR A 98 -2.34 7.81 -7.12
CA TYR A 98 -2.89 8.06 -5.78
C TYR A 98 -4.40 7.88 -5.74
N ARG A 99 -5.15 8.41 -6.72
CA ARG A 99 -6.61 8.25 -6.75
C ARG A 99 -6.99 6.79 -6.90
N GLU A 100 -6.30 6.04 -7.76
CA GLU A 100 -6.52 4.61 -7.95
C GLU A 100 -6.25 3.82 -6.66
N THR A 101 -5.09 4.01 -6.03
CA THR A 101 -4.75 3.35 -4.76
C THR A 101 -5.70 3.77 -3.64
N ALA A 102 -6.03 5.06 -3.52
CA ALA A 102 -6.93 5.60 -2.52
C ALA A 102 -8.33 5.00 -2.62
N LEU A 103 -8.82 4.73 -3.84
CA LEU A 103 -10.09 4.05 -4.07
C LEU A 103 -10.05 2.58 -3.65
N LEU A 104 -8.90 1.91 -3.80
CA LEU A 104 -8.72 0.51 -3.39
C LEU A 104 -8.65 0.35 -1.86
N VAL A 105 -8.03 1.31 -1.16
CA VAL A 105 -7.88 1.27 0.30
C VAL A 105 -8.92 2.11 1.06
N HIS A 106 -9.96 2.60 0.36
CA HIS A 106 -10.94 3.48 0.97
C HIS A 106 -11.76 2.74 2.04
N PRO A 107 -11.92 3.27 3.26
CA PRO A 107 -12.64 2.60 4.35
C PRO A 107 -14.13 2.36 4.03
N ASP A 108 -14.72 3.13 3.11
CA ASP A 108 -16.10 2.94 2.65
C ASP A 108 -16.29 1.66 1.81
N LYS A 109 -15.23 1.20 1.14
CA LYS A 109 -15.25 -0.02 0.31
C LYS A 109 -14.53 -1.19 0.98
N ASN A 110 -13.66 -0.91 1.94
CA ASN A 110 -12.82 -1.90 2.60
C ASN A 110 -13.10 -1.88 4.10
N ASP A 111 -13.87 -2.86 4.58
CA ASP A 111 -14.17 -3.07 6.00
C ASP A 111 -12.96 -3.57 6.81
N SER A 112 -11.78 -3.70 6.19
CA SER A 112 -10.57 -4.12 6.91
C SER A 112 -10.15 -3.08 7.94
N VAL A 113 -9.77 -3.56 9.12
CA VAL A 113 -9.10 -2.77 10.17
C VAL A 113 -7.84 -2.05 9.69
N ALA A 114 -7.23 -2.51 8.59
CA ALA A 114 -6.04 -1.90 8.01
C ALA A 114 -6.37 -0.71 7.08
N ALA A 115 -7.61 -0.56 6.60
CA ALA A 115 -8.00 0.39 5.56
C ALA A 115 -7.75 1.86 5.95
N GLU A 116 -8.24 2.28 7.12
CA GLU A 116 -8.01 3.65 7.62
C GLU A 116 -6.51 3.97 7.77
N GLY A 117 -5.74 3.02 8.29
CA GLY A 117 -4.30 3.18 8.46
C GLY A 117 -3.56 3.26 7.11
N ALA A 118 -3.93 2.39 6.17
CA ALA A 118 -3.35 2.37 4.83
C ALA A 118 -3.65 3.68 4.09
N PHE A 119 -4.88 4.19 4.16
CA PHE A 119 -5.27 5.46 3.54
C PHE A 119 -4.42 6.64 4.07
N LYS A 120 -4.21 6.71 5.39
CA LYS A 120 -3.36 7.73 6.01
C LYS A 120 -1.91 7.65 5.51
N ILE A 121 -1.36 6.45 5.42
CA ILE A 121 0.01 6.23 4.92
C ILE A 121 0.13 6.67 3.45
N VAL A 122 -0.83 6.31 2.60
CA VAL A 122 -0.87 6.72 1.18
C VAL A 122 -0.93 8.24 1.06
N GLN A 123 -1.71 8.93 1.88
CA GLN A 123 -1.73 10.40 1.93
C GLN A 123 -0.38 11.00 2.35
N GLN A 124 0.28 10.41 3.36
CA GLN A 124 1.61 10.86 3.79
C GLN A 124 2.67 10.66 2.69
N ALA A 125 2.60 9.55 1.96
CA ALA A 125 3.47 9.27 0.83
C ALA A 125 3.31 10.33 -0.28
N LEU A 126 2.07 10.65 -0.68
CA LEU A 126 1.78 11.68 -1.66
C LEU A 126 2.33 13.05 -1.23
N ASN A 127 2.05 13.46 0.01
CA ASN A 127 2.52 14.75 0.52
C ASN A 127 4.05 14.88 0.53
N SER A 128 4.74 13.76 0.79
CA SER A 128 6.20 13.69 0.76
C SER A 128 6.76 13.85 -0.66
N LEU A 129 6.15 13.20 -1.66
CA LEU A 129 6.52 13.33 -3.07
C LEU A 129 6.30 14.75 -3.61
N LEU A 130 5.14 15.34 -3.33
CA LEU A 130 4.83 16.71 -3.74
C LEU A 130 5.81 17.73 -3.13
N SER A 131 6.19 17.51 -1.88
CA SER A 131 7.17 18.35 -1.19
C SER A 131 8.58 18.23 -1.79
N ASP A 132 9.01 17.02 -2.18
CA ASP A 132 10.30 16.80 -2.85
C ASP A 132 10.32 17.46 -4.24
N HIS A 133 9.23 17.30 -5.01
CA HIS A 133 9.10 17.91 -6.33
C HIS A 133 9.18 19.44 -6.27
N ASN A 134 8.53 20.05 -5.28
CA ASN A 134 8.58 21.49 -5.08
C ASN A 134 9.97 22.00 -4.66
N ARG A 135 10.72 21.21 -3.86
CA ARG A 135 12.12 21.51 -3.51
C ARG A 135 13.04 21.45 -4.74
N LYS A 136 12.90 20.44 -5.60
CA LYS A 136 13.67 20.31 -6.85
C LYS A 136 13.37 21.45 -7.82
N ARG A 137 12.10 21.84 -7.97
CA ARG A 137 11.70 22.97 -8.82
C ARG A 137 12.33 24.29 -8.36
N LYS A 138 12.39 24.55 -7.04
CA LYS A 138 13.04 25.74 -6.47
C LYS A 138 14.55 25.78 -6.70
N PHE A 139 15.22 24.64 -6.77
CA PHE A 139 16.68 24.58 -6.97
C PHE A 139 17.10 24.88 -8.41
N ARG A 140 16.25 24.56 -9.41
CA ARG A 140 16.51 24.84 -10.83
C ARG A 140 16.23 26.29 -11.26
N GLY A 141 15.71 27.13 -10.36
CA GLY A 141 15.37 28.53 -10.63
C GLY A 141 16.39 29.56 -10.18
N ARG A 142 17.63 29.15 -9.85
CA ARG A 142 18.75 30.06 -9.53
C ARG A 142 19.89 29.79 -10.51
N SER A 143 19.85 30.43 -11.68
CA SER A 143 20.97 30.60 -12.60
C SER A 143 20.89 32.01 -13.15
#